data_AF-W1Y3Z1-F1
#
_entry.id   AF-W1Y3Z1-F1
#
_cell.length_a   1.000
_cell.length_b   1.000
_cell.length_c   1.000
_cell.angle_alpha   90.00
_cell.angle_beta   90.00
_cell.angle_gamma   90.00
#
_symmetry.space_group_name_H-M   'P 1'
#
loop_
_entity.id
_entity.type
_entity.pdbx_description
1 polymer ?
#
loop_
_entity_poly.entity_id
_entity_poly.type
_entity_poly.pdbx_seq_one_letter_code
_entity_poly.pdbx_strand_id
1 'polypeptide(L)' 'MANYDVLKVDGSKSGSVELNDAVFAIEPNNSVLFEAINLQRASLRQGTHSVKNRSA' A
#
# COMPACT_ATOMS: atom_id res chain seq x y z
N MET A 1 1.93 -21.58 -5.75
CA MET A 1 2.87 -20.62 -6.36
C MET A 1 2.18 -19.94 -7.51
N ALA A 2 1.78 -18.69 -7.31
CA ALA A 2 1.14 -17.88 -8.34
C ALA A 2 2.18 -17.51 -9.42
N ASN A 3 1.92 -17.94 -10.66
CA ASN A 3 2.74 -17.63 -11.83
C ASN A 3 2.25 -16.34 -12.47
N TYR A 4 3.10 -15.32 -12.52
CA TYR A 4 2.77 -14.03 -13.12
C TYR A 4 3.54 -13.82 -14.43
N ASP A 5 2.82 -13.32 -15.45
CA ASP A 5 3.41 -12.99 -16.75
C ASP A 5 4.24 -11.71 -16.64
N VAL A 6 5.50 -11.77 -17.07
CA VAL A 6 6.37 -10.60 -17.22
C VAL A 6 6.21 -10.05 -18.64
N LEU A 7 5.81 -8.79 -18.75
CA LEU A 7 5.68 -8.08 -20.01
C LEU A 7 6.96 -7.27 -20.29
N LYS A 8 7.40 -7.26 -21.54
CA LYS A 8 8.43 -6.35 -22.04
C LYS A 8 7.82 -4.99 -22.38
N VAL A 9 8.67 -3.97 -22.54
CA VAL A 9 8.26 -2.60 -22.88
C VAL A 9 7.54 -2.52 -24.23
N ASP A 10 7.81 -3.47 -25.12
CA ASP A 10 7.13 -3.64 -26.41
C ASP A 10 5.73 -4.29 -26.32
N GLY A 11 5.28 -4.65 -25.11
CA GLY A 11 4.00 -5.31 -24.86
C GLY A 11 4.01 -6.83 -25.11
N SER A 12 5.13 -7.41 -25.55
CA SER A 12 5.26 -8.86 -25.71
C SER A 12 5.54 -9.56 -24.37
N LYS A 13 5.08 -10.81 -24.24
CA LYS A 13 5.37 -11.63 -23.04
C LYS A 13 6.84 -12.03 -23.05
N SER A 14 7.57 -11.68 -21.99
CA SER A 14 8.99 -12.02 -21.80
C SER A 14 9.20 -13.41 -21.21
N GLY A 15 8.25 -13.89 -20.39
CA GLY A 15 8.35 -15.11 -19.59
C GLY A 15 7.44 -15.04 -18.35
N SER A 16 7.49 -16.06 -17.50
CA SER A 16 6.75 -16.13 -16.24
C SER A 16 7.70 -16.08 -15.03
N VAL A 17 7.28 -15.44 -13.95
CA VAL A 17 7.99 -15.42 -12.67
C VAL A 17 7.10 -16.03 -11.58
N GLU A 18 7.69 -16.90 -10.77
CA GLU A 18 7.05 -17.46 -9.59
C GLU A 18 7.25 -16.51 -8.40
N LEU A 19 6.14 -16.02 -7.84
CA LEU A 19 6.15 -15.19 -6.64
C LEU A 19 5.85 -16.02 -5.39
N ASN A 20 6.39 -15.56 -4.26
CA ASN A 20 6.18 -16.21 -2.97
C ASN A 20 4.71 -16.10 -2.52
N ASP A 21 4.06 -17.24 -2.32
CA ASP A 21 2.66 -17.34 -1.90
C ASP A 21 2.41 -16.70 -0.52
N ALA A 22 3.40 -16.70 0.38
CA ALA A 22 3.26 -16.11 1.71
C ALA A 22 3.06 -14.58 1.70
N VAL A 23 3.36 -13.93 0.58
CA VAL A 23 3.20 -12.47 0.42
C VAL A 23 2.07 -12.14 -0.55
N PHE A 24 1.97 -12.89 -1.65
CA PHE A 24 1.08 -12.55 -2.77
C PHE A 24 -0.21 -13.38 -2.83
N ALA A 25 -0.29 -14.49 -2.07
CA ALA A 25 -1.46 -15.38 -2.07
C ALA A 25 -2.14 -15.47 -0.68
N ILE A 26 -1.93 -14.47 0.19
CA ILE A 26 -2.62 -14.39 1.48
C ILE A 26 -4.08 -13.98 1.28
N GLU A 27 -4.99 -14.53 2.09
CA GLU A 27 -6.35 -14.00 2.20
C GLU A 27 -6.29 -12.62 2.86
N PRO A 28 -6.69 -11.53 2.18
CA PRO A 28 -6.55 -10.19 2.74
C PRO A 28 -7.43 -10.00 3.97
N ASN A 29 -6.83 -9.59 5.08
CA ASN A 29 -7.58 -9.14 6.24
C ASN A 29 -8.01 -7.67 6.04
N ASN A 30 -9.28 -7.47 5.69
CA ASN A 30 -9.84 -6.16 5.37
C ASN A 30 -9.79 -5.16 6.54
N SER A 31 -9.91 -5.62 7.79
CA SER A 31 -9.87 -4.75 8.97
C SER A 31 -8.48 -4.14 9.16
N VAL A 32 -7.44 -4.97 9.09
CA VAL A 32 -6.04 -4.52 9.22
C VAL A 32 -5.66 -3.59 8.08
N LEU A 33 -6.12 -3.89 6.86
CA LEU A 33 -5.87 -3.06 5.69
C LEU A 33 -6.49 -1.66 5.84
N PHE A 34 -7.73 -1.59 6.33
CA PHE A 34 -8.40 -0.31 6.59
C PHE A 34 -7.68 0.52 7.65
N GLU A 35 -7.29 -0.10 8.78
CA GLU A 35 -6.55 0.58 9.85
C GLU A 35 -5.19 1.07 9.38
N ALA A 36 -4.45 0.25 8.60
CA ALA A 36 -3.16 0.64 8.04
C ALA A 36 -3.27 1.85 7.11
N ILE A 37 -4.29 1.90 6.26
CA ILE A 37 -4.55 3.06 5.38
C ILE A 37 -4.87 4.30 6.21
N ASN A 38 -5.73 4.19 7.22
CA ASN A 38 -6.07 5.32 8.08
C ASN A 38 -4.87 5.85 8.85
N LEU A 39 -4.04 4.94 9.40
CA LEU A 39 -2.81 5.27 10.08
C LEU A 39 -1.86 6.04 9.14
N GLN A 40 -1.59 5.50 7.95
CA GLN A 40 -0.70 6.14 6.99
C GLN A 40 -1.18 7.56 6.63
N ARG A 41 -2.49 7.71 6.37
CA ARG A 41 -3.09 9.02 6.06
C ARG A 41 -3.01 9.99 7.24
N ALA A 42 -3.15 9.50 8.46
CA ALA A 42 -3.02 10.31 9.67
C ALA A 42 -1.57 10.76 9.89
N SER A 43 -0.59 9.87 9.71
CA SER A 43 0.83 10.16 9.88
C SER A 43 1.37 11.17 8.86
N LEU A 44 0.80 11.23 7.66
CA LEU A 44 1.16 12.22 6.64
C LEU A 44 0.55 13.62 6.90
N ARG A 45 -0.33 13.78 7.90
CA ARG A 45 -0.90 15.11 8.22
C ARG A 45 0.18 15.97 8.89
N GLN A 46 0.41 17.16 8.33
CA GLN A 46 1.45 18.09 8.80
C GLN A 46 1.18 18.67 10.21
N GLY A 47 -0.09 18.75 10.63
CA GLY A 47 -0.46 19.15 12.00
C GLY A 47 -0.27 20.64 12.35
N THR A 48 0.05 21.51 11.40
CA THR A 48 0.42 22.94 11.60
C THR A 48 -0.72 23.89 11.98
N HIS A 49 -1.89 23.37 12.33
CA HIS A 49 -2.99 24.18 12.84
C HIS A 49 -2.66 24.77 14.22
N SER A 50 -2.79 26.08 14.38
CA SER A 50 -2.66 26.79 15.66
C SER A 50 -3.47 28.09 15.63
N VAL A 51 -4.12 28.42 16.74
CA VAL A 51 -4.91 29.65 16.93
C VAL A 51 -4.52 30.26 18.27
N LYS A 52 -4.46 31.60 18.34
CA LYS A 52 -4.20 32.32 19.59
C LYS A 52 -5.37 32.19 20.55
N ASN A 53 -5.08 31.91 21.82
CA ASN A 53 -6.06 32.03 22.89
C ASN A 53 -6.11 33.48 23.41
N ARG A 54 -6.98 33.77 24.39
CA ARG A 54 -7.15 35.11 24.98
C ARG A 54 -5.85 35.72 25.55
N SER A 55 -4.87 34.89 25.89
CA SER A 55 -3.64 35.28 26.58
C SER A 55 -2.39 35.22 25.68
N ALA A 56 -2.54 34.97 24.38
CA ALA A 56 -1.46 34.74 23.40
C ALA A 56 -1.46 35.73 22.22
#